data_AF-A0A7S4S268-F1
#
_entry.id   AF-A0A7S4S268-F1
#
_cell.length_a   1.000
_cell.length_b   1.000
_cell.length_c   1.000
_cell.angle_alpha   90.00
_cell.angle_beta   90.00
_cell.angle_gamma   90.00
#
_symmetry.space_group_name_H-M   'P 1'
#
loop_
_entity.id
_entity.type
_entity.pdbx_description
1 polymer ?
#
loop_
_entity_poly.entity_id
_entity_poly.type
_entity_poly.pdbx_seq_one_letter_code
_entity_poly.pdbx_strand_id
1 'polypeptide(L)'
;MVEGPGTTRNGRKVQRAVGRYLVHADLPPPTTTKNRNDDALATSLIGRELIDAFSIGKELFLIFSKIPSSSSSPSSVGIIENENNKTNKEIAIRLHFGMNGCLYVYYAKSKTTPIPAWRDNTKKHGEVVAPPFKLCFGEKVNTTTKKTAGETTNSTSLSNEVTSSLSSHFSSIASETAKIIDLTLASDNNDDTNDNLKSTRDKRRLDNPSFDTSQYSDIPTSSPPKKQKSTQKTTHSPPSTVVSLIVEARATTISGPFSSTAPQTKLTRLSSHDVCSSSFHAPSVFQTLRNISNTTIQSNNDVIIADAILNQDYFPGVGNIIKV
;
A
#
# COMPACT_ATOMS: atom_id res chain seq x y z
N MET A 1 0.85 -18.42 3.67
CA MET A 1 1.96 -17.44 3.64
C MET A 1 2.07 -16.87 2.24
N VAL A 2 2.23 -15.54 2.11
CA VAL A 2 2.48 -14.92 0.81
C VAL A 2 3.97 -15.01 0.49
N GLU A 3 4.32 -15.75 -0.56
CA GLU A 3 5.70 -15.82 -1.05
C GLU A 3 5.98 -14.77 -2.15
N GLY A 4 7.19 -14.81 -2.72
CA GLY A 4 7.62 -13.87 -3.76
C GLY A 4 6.65 -13.72 -4.93
N PRO A 5 6.17 -14.82 -5.55
CA PRO A 5 5.19 -14.74 -6.63
C PRO A 5 3.88 -14.05 -6.21
N GLY A 6 3.39 -14.32 -4.99
CA GLY A 6 2.19 -13.70 -4.44
C GLY A 6 2.36 -12.20 -4.20
N THR A 7 3.51 -11.80 -3.67
CA THR A 7 3.88 -10.39 -3.47
C THR A 7 3.98 -9.66 -4.81
N THR A 8 4.62 -10.28 -5.81
CA THR A 8 4.74 -9.74 -7.17
C THR A 8 3.37 -9.54 -7.81
N ARG A 9 2.47 -10.52 -7.67
CA ARG A 9 1.08 -10.38 -8.13
C ARG A 9 0.36 -9.22 -7.44
N ASN A 10 0.58 -9.02 -6.14
CA ASN A 10 0.02 -7.88 -5.42
C ASN A 10 0.60 -6.54 -5.92
N GLY A 11 1.90 -6.44 -6.16
CA GLY A 11 2.53 -5.27 -6.76
C GLY A 11 1.91 -4.89 -8.11
N ARG A 12 1.70 -5.89 -8.99
CA ARG A 12 1.02 -5.69 -10.29
C ARG A 12 -0.41 -5.15 -10.16
N LYS A 13 -1.13 -5.44 -9.07
CA LYS A 13 -2.45 -4.84 -8.84
C LYS A 13 -2.32 -3.35 -8.51
N VAL A 14 -1.34 -2.99 -7.68
CA VAL A 14 -1.09 -1.61 -7.24
C VAL A 14 -0.58 -0.72 -8.37
N GLN A 15 0.05 -1.29 -9.40
CA GLN A 15 0.47 -0.56 -10.60
C GLN A 15 -0.65 0.31 -11.23
N ARG A 16 -1.94 -0.04 -11.05
CA ARG A 16 -3.08 0.78 -11.51
C ARG A 16 -3.21 2.13 -10.78
N ALA A 17 -2.58 2.27 -9.62
CA ALA A 17 -2.53 3.49 -8.83
C ALA A 17 -1.33 4.38 -9.20
N VAL A 18 -0.37 3.89 -9.98
CA VAL A 18 0.79 4.68 -10.40
C VAL A 18 0.33 5.83 -11.29
N GLY A 19 0.88 7.02 -11.07
CA GLY A 19 0.47 8.28 -11.68
C GLY A 19 -0.74 8.95 -11.02
N ARG A 20 -1.24 8.40 -9.90
CA ARG A 20 -2.36 8.99 -9.13
C ARG A 20 -1.88 9.63 -7.84
N TYR A 21 -2.65 10.60 -7.37
CA TYR A 21 -2.37 11.30 -6.11
C TYR A 21 -3.03 10.61 -4.93
N LEU A 22 -2.30 10.50 -3.83
CA LEU A 22 -2.86 10.01 -2.59
C LEU A 22 -3.70 11.11 -1.93
N VAL A 23 -4.99 10.87 -1.77
CA VAL A 23 -5.93 11.82 -1.17
C VAL A 23 -6.18 11.54 0.30
N HIS A 24 -6.13 10.26 0.68
CA HIS A 24 -6.43 9.81 2.03
C HIS A 24 -5.63 8.54 2.34
N ALA A 25 -5.19 8.41 3.60
CA ALA A 25 -4.43 7.27 4.07
C ALA A 25 -4.89 6.89 5.49
N ASP A 26 -5.38 5.66 5.65
CA ASP A 26 -5.60 5.04 6.96
C ASP A 26 -4.47 4.05 7.22
N LEU A 27 -3.68 4.31 8.25
CA LEU A 27 -2.55 3.47 8.65
C LEU A 27 -2.92 2.74 9.94
N PRO A 28 -2.68 1.41 10.05
CA PRO A 28 -2.87 0.72 11.30
C PRO A 28 -1.87 1.24 12.34
N PRO A 29 -2.28 1.31 13.63
CA PRO A 29 -1.38 1.70 14.70
C PRO A 29 -0.16 0.75 14.74
N PRO A 30 1.00 1.21 15.23
CA PRO A 30 2.21 0.42 15.20
C PRO A 30 2.03 -0.73 16.20
N THR A 31 2.23 -1.98 15.77
CA THR A 31 2.14 -3.14 16.67
C THR A 31 3.27 -3.18 17.71
N THR A 32 4.30 -2.35 17.55
CA THR A 32 5.40 -2.20 18.49
C THR A 32 5.31 -0.84 19.17
N THR A 33 5.28 -0.84 20.51
CA THR A 33 5.14 0.29 21.45
C THR A 33 6.15 1.45 21.32
N LYS A 34 6.96 1.50 20.26
CA LYS A 34 7.85 2.63 19.99
C LYS A 34 7.09 3.73 19.27
N ASN A 35 6.83 4.83 19.98
CA ASN A 35 6.39 6.17 19.54
C ASN A 35 6.55 6.43 18.04
N ARG A 36 5.66 5.88 17.21
CA ARG A 36 5.53 6.25 15.81
C ARG A 36 4.35 7.20 15.74
N ASN A 37 4.61 8.43 15.29
CA ASN A 37 3.56 9.38 14.95
C ASN A 37 2.95 8.93 13.60
N ASP A 38 2.03 7.98 13.62
CA ASP A 38 1.38 7.47 12.40
C ASP A 38 0.62 8.57 11.67
N ASP A 39 0.04 9.52 12.42
CA ASP A 39 -0.57 10.73 11.87
C ASP A 39 0.43 11.53 11.04
N ALA A 40 1.70 11.60 11.47
CA ALA A 40 2.75 12.27 10.71
C ALA A 40 3.09 11.51 9.42
N LEU A 41 3.06 10.17 9.45
CA LEU A 41 3.27 9.36 8.25
C LEU A 41 2.14 9.54 7.23
N ALA A 42 0.88 9.42 7.67
CA ALA A 42 -0.29 9.63 6.81
C ALA A 42 -0.25 11.04 6.20
N THR A 43 -0.03 12.06 7.04
CA THR A 43 0.10 13.46 6.61
C THR A 43 1.25 13.66 5.62
N SER A 44 2.38 12.98 5.80
CA SER A 44 3.52 13.09 4.88
C SER A 44 3.28 12.49 3.49
N LEU A 45 2.35 11.54 3.38
CA LEU A 45 2.01 10.86 2.13
C LEU A 45 0.89 11.55 1.37
N ILE A 46 -0.09 12.14 2.09
CA ILE A 46 -1.24 12.82 1.47
C ILE A 46 -0.75 13.96 0.56
N GLY A 47 -1.34 14.04 -0.63
CA GLY A 47 -0.98 15.00 -1.67
C GLY A 47 0.22 14.59 -2.54
N ARG A 48 0.85 13.44 -2.30
CA ARG A 48 1.93 12.92 -3.15
C ARG A 48 1.42 12.03 -4.28
N GLU A 49 2.16 12.00 -5.37
CA GLU A 49 1.93 11.09 -6.50
C GLU A 49 2.60 9.76 -6.24
N LEU A 50 1.88 8.65 -6.43
CA LEU A 50 2.51 7.34 -6.50
C LEU A 50 3.23 7.21 -7.85
N ILE A 51 4.56 7.32 -7.86
CA ILE A 51 5.35 7.30 -9.10
C ILE A 51 5.82 5.90 -9.49
N ASP A 52 5.90 4.97 -8.53
CA ASP A 52 6.30 3.59 -8.80
C ASP A 52 5.80 2.62 -7.71
N ALA A 53 5.64 1.35 -8.09
CA ALA A 53 5.21 0.27 -7.21
C ALA A 53 5.82 -1.08 -7.63
N PHE A 54 6.88 -1.53 -6.97
CA PHE A 54 7.58 -2.75 -7.33
C PHE A 54 7.79 -3.69 -6.14
N SER A 55 8.01 -4.96 -6.42
CA SER A 55 8.26 -5.98 -5.41
C SER A 55 9.65 -6.57 -5.50
N ILE A 56 10.25 -6.88 -4.35
CA ILE A 56 11.52 -7.59 -4.24
C ILE A 56 11.35 -8.70 -3.21
N GLY A 57 11.45 -9.96 -3.64
CA GLY A 57 11.16 -11.10 -2.76
C GLY A 57 9.75 -10.99 -2.17
N LYS A 58 9.63 -11.00 -0.84
CA LYS A 58 8.34 -10.90 -0.11
C LYS A 58 7.92 -9.46 0.23
N GLU A 59 8.64 -8.48 -0.29
CA GLU A 59 8.45 -7.06 0.01
C GLU A 59 7.83 -6.34 -1.19
N LEU A 60 6.88 -5.45 -0.93
CA LEU A 60 6.32 -4.52 -1.91
C LEU A 60 6.67 -3.09 -1.50
N PHE A 61 7.26 -2.33 -2.40
CA PHE A 61 7.65 -0.94 -2.21
C PHE A 61 6.74 -0.04 -3.03
N LEU A 62 6.20 1.00 -2.39
CA LEU A 62 5.43 2.05 -3.05
C LEU A 62 6.23 3.36 -2.93
N ILE A 63 6.52 4.01 -4.06
CA ILE A 63 7.36 5.20 -4.14
C ILE A 63 6.47 6.42 -4.44
N PHE A 64 6.56 7.42 -3.56
CA PHE A 64 5.76 8.63 -3.63
C PHE A 64 6.64 9.86 -3.86
N SER A 65 6.28 10.67 -4.85
CA SER A 65 6.94 11.94 -5.13
C SER A 65 6.02 13.12 -4.85
N LYS A 66 6.62 14.27 -4.51
CA LYS A 66 5.86 15.51 -4.33
C LYS A 66 5.48 16.06 -5.71
N ILE A 67 4.27 16.59 -5.83
CA ILE A 67 3.84 17.24 -7.06
C ILE A 67 4.70 18.50 -7.25
N PRO A 68 5.34 18.70 -8.42
CA PRO A 68 6.04 19.95 -8.69
C PRO A 68 5.02 21.09 -8.63
N SER A 69 5.18 21.97 -7.65
CA SER A 69 4.37 23.18 -7.56
C SER A 69 4.74 24.08 -8.74
N SER A 70 3.86 24.14 -9.74
CA SER A 70 4.04 24.96 -10.96
C SER A 70 4.16 26.46 -10.70
N SER A 71 4.09 26.90 -9.43
CA SER A 71 4.20 28.28 -8.99
C SER A 71 5.63 28.75 -8.67
N SER A 72 6.66 27.89 -8.75
CA SER A 72 8.04 28.38 -8.80
C SER A 72 8.28 28.97 -10.19
N SER A 73 7.82 30.22 -10.37
CA SER A 73 8.15 31.04 -11.52
C SER A 73 9.66 30.94 -11.76
N PRO A 74 10.11 30.77 -13.01
CA PRO A 74 11.53 30.73 -13.35
C PRO A 74 12.14 32.12 -13.17
N SER A 75 12.27 32.58 -11.93
CA SER A 75 13.03 33.78 -11.60
C SER A 75 14.52 33.43 -11.68
N SER A 76 15.02 33.51 -12.91
CA SER A 76 16.26 34.18 -13.28
C SER A 76 17.42 34.17 -12.25
N VAL A 77 18.48 33.48 -12.66
CA VAL A 77 19.91 33.75 -12.37
C VAL A 77 20.46 33.26 -11.03
N GLY A 78 21.03 32.04 -11.08
CA GLY A 78 22.44 31.85 -10.71
C GLY A 78 22.85 31.90 -9.24
N ILE A 79 21.94 31.63 -8.29
CA ILE A 79 22.34 31.50 -6.89
C ILE A 79 22.50 30.02 -6.55
N ILE A 80 23.73 29.67 -6.17
CA ILE A 80 24.18 28.36 -5.68
C ILE A 80 23.13 27.80 -4.72
N GLU A 81 22.43 26.75 -5.15
CA GLU A 81 21.45 26.06 -4.32
C GLU A 81 22.19 25.40 -3.15
N ASN A 82 22.09 26.01 -1.97
CA ASN A 82 22.44 25.36 -0.71
C ASN A 82 21.69 24.02 -0.62
N GLU A 83 22.40 22.93 -0.30
CA GLU A 83 21.91 21.54 -0.13
C GLU A 83 20.74 21.36 0.87
N ASN A 84 20.22 22.44 1.44
CA ASN A 84 19.10 22.45 2.38
C ASN A 84 17.72 22.38 1.71
N ASN A 85 17.62 22.42 0.37
CA ASN A 85 16.37 22.14 -0.37
C ASN A 85 16.03 20.63 -0.47
N LYS A 86 16.25 19.89 0.62
CA LYS A 86 16.03 18.44 0.78
C LYS A 86 14.54 18.03 0.80
N THR A 87 13.62 18.95 0.52
CA THR A 87 12.17 18.81 0.77
C THR A 87 11.38 18.21 -0.39
N ASN A 88 11.97 18.05 -1.57
CA ASN A 88 11.39 17.32 -2.70
C ASN A 88 11.82 15.85 -2.73
N LYS A 89 12.20 15.28 -1.59
CA LYS A 89 12.68 13.92 -1.54
C LYS A 89 11.51 12.94 -1.74
N GLU A 90 11.69 12.05 -2.69
CA GLU A 90 10.85 10.87 -2.86
C GLU A 90 10.85 10.04 -1.57
N ILE A 91 9.65 9.64 -1.14
CA ILE A 91 9.47 8.80 0.03
C ILE A 91 8.95 7.43 -0.40
N ALA A 92 9.38 6.40 0.31
CA ALA A 92 8.97 5.04 0.08
C ALA A 92 8.30 4.47 1.33
N ILE A 93 7.32 3.61 1.10
CA ILE A 93 6.79 2.70 2.12
C ILE A 93 6.99 1.26 1.67
N ARG A 94 7.25 0.38 2.63
CA ARG A 94 7.44 -1.05 2.44
C ARG A 94 6.29 -1.80 3.08
N LEU A 95 5.67 -2.67 2.30
CA LEU A 95 4.66 -3.63 2.72
C LEU A 95 5.31 -5.02 2.76
N HIS A 96 5.15 -5.71 3.87
CA HIS A 96 5.58 -7.10 4.03
C HIS A 96 4.37 -7.97 4.38
N PHE A 97 4.05 -8.92 3.50
CA PHE A 97 2.87 -9.77 3.63
C PHE A 97 3.17 -10.97 4.53
N GLY A 98 2.52 -11.04 5.70
CA GLY A 98 2.65 -12.16 6.61
C GLY A 98 1.96 -13.44 6.11
N MET A 99 1.71 -14.38 7.02
CA MET A 99 1.07 -15.66 6.67
C MET A 99 -0.30 -15.48 5.99
N ASN A 100 -1.06 -14.48 6.46
CA ASN A 100 -2.41 -14.14 6.03
C ASN A 100 -2.49 -12.80 5.28
N GLY A 101 -1.34 -12.22 4.93
CA GLY A 101 -1.27 -10.93 4.24
C GLY A 101 -2.05 -10.96 2.93
N CYS A 102 -2.82 -9.93 2.64
CA CYS A 102 -3.52 -9.79 1.38
C CYS A 102 -3.65 -8.32 0.97
N LEU A 103 -3.77 -8.11 -0.34
CA LEU A 103 -3.93 -6.79 -0.94
C LEU A 103 -5.06 -6.80 -1.98
N TYR A 104 -5.94 -5.81 -1.84
CA TYR A 104 -7.09 -5.55 -2.70
C TYR A 104 -6.93 -4.19 -3.36
N VAL A 105 -7.39 -4.09 -4.61
CA VAL A 105 -7.44 -2.84 -5.36
C VAL A 105 -8.81 -2.75 -6.01
N TYR A 106 -9.58 -1.71 -5.67
CA TYR A 106 -10.95 -1.53 -6.15
C TYR A 106 -11.29 -0.06 -6.34
N TYR A 107 -12.29 0.23 -7.18
CA TYR A 107 -12.76 1.59 -7.41
C TYR A 107 -13.81 1.97 -6.37
N ALA A 108 -13.78 3.19 -5.84
CA ALA A 108 -14.71 3.64 -4.79
C ALA A 108 -16.19 3.61 -5.23
N LYS A 109 -16.45 3.82 -6.53
CA LYS A 109 -17.80 3.75 -7.13
C LYS A 109 -18.27 2.32 -7.38
N SER A 110 -17.36 1.34 -7.39
CA SER A 110 -17.76 -0.06 -7.49
C SER A 110 -18.43 -0.43 -6.17
N LYS A 111 -19.70 -0.84 -6.22
CA LYS A 111 -20.30 -1.61 -5.12
C LYS A 111 -19.28 -2.71 -4.79
N THR A 112 -18.81 -2.67 -3.56
CA THR A 112 -17.57 -3.28 -3.07
C THR A 112 -17.29 -4.64 -3.72
N THR A 113 -16.06 -4.91 -4.15
CA THR A 113 -15.62 -6.31 -4.21
C THR A 113 -15.64 -6.78 -2.77
N PRO A 114 -16.61 -7.62 -2.36
CA PRO A 114 -16.69 -8.03 -0.98
C PRO A 114 -15.38 -8.75 -0.68
N ILE A 115 -14.68 -8.28 0.36
CA ILE A 115 -13.64 -9.10 0.97
C ILE A 115 -14.30 -10.45 1.22
N PRO A 116 -13.75 -11.56 0.70
CA PRO A 116 -14.39 -12.85 0.86
C PRO A 116 -14.72 -13.08 2.33
N ALA A 117 -15.91 -13.58 2.66
CA ALA A 117 -16.39 -13.66 4.05
C ALA A 117 -15.42 -14.43 4.98
N TRP A 118 -14.63 -15.37 4.43
CA TRP A 118 -13.60 -16.11 5.17
C TRP A 118 -12.34 -15.29 5.52
N ARG A 119 -12.17 -14.11 4.90
CA ARG A 119 -11.14 -13.11 5.22
C ARG A 119 -11.67 -11.98 6.10
N ASP A 120 -12.98 -11.84 6.20
CA ASP A 120 -13.62 -10.86 7.06
C ASP A 120 -13.65 -11.39 8.51
N ASN A 121 -12.47 -11.42 9.14
CA ASN A 121 -12.32 -11.88 10.52
C ASN A 121 -12.96 -10.93 11.54
N THR A 122 -13.51 -9.79 11.12
CA THR A 122 -14.11 -8.79 12.01
C THR A 122 -15.28 -9.33 12.83
N LYS A 123 -15.87 -10.46 12.43
CA LYS A 123 -17.09 -11.00 13.07
C LYS A 123 -16.90 -12.28 13.88
N LYS A 124 -15.79 -13.00 13.76
CA LYS A 124 -15.80 -14.42 14.15
C LYS A 124 -15.48 -14.76 15.62
N HIS A 125 -14.73 -13.96 16.39
CA HIS A 125 -14.32 -14.43 17.74
C HIS A 125 -14.09 -13.34 18.80
N GLY A 126 -14.64 -12.13 18.65
CA GLY A 126 -14.39 -11.04 19.62
C GLY A 126 -12.92 -10.57 19.66
N GLU A 127 -12.04 -11.15 18.85
CA GLU A 127 -10.66 -10.75 18.71
C GLU A 127 -10.58 -9.43 17.93
N VAL A 128 -9.91 -8.45 18.51
CA VAL A 128 -9.68 -7.14 17.90
C VAL A 128 -8.77 -7.32 16.69
N VAL A 129 -9.37 -7.42 15.50
CA VAL A 129 -8.62 -7.50 14.25
C VAL A 129 -7.98 -6.14 14.00
N ALA A 130 -6.65 -6.11 13.86
CA ALA A 130 -5.92 -4.90 13.52
C ALA A 130 -6.55 -4.22 12.28
N PRO A 131 -6.78 -2.89 12.32
CA PRO A 131 -7.45 -2.18 11.24
C PRO A 131 -6.69 -2.35 9.92
N PRO A 132 -7.40 -2.33 8.77
CA PRO A 132 -6.75 -2.44 7.48
C PRO A 132 -5.89 -1.19 7.21
N PHE A 133 -4.80 -1.39 6.50
CA PHE A 133 -4.11 -0.31 5.82
C PHE A 133 -4.87 0.06 4.55
N LYS A 134 -5.16 1.35 4.37
CA LYS A 134 -5.95 1.82 3.25
C LYS A 134 -5.33 3.08 2.66
N LEU A 135 -5.11 3.05 1.36
CA LEU A 135 -4.69 4.21 0.57
C LEU A 135 -5.77 4.53 -0.45
N CYS A 136 -6.24 5.77 -0.46
CA CYS A 136 -7.23 6.26 -1.40
C CYS A 136 -6.57 7.20 -2.40
N PHE A 137 -6.71 6.90 -3.67
CA PHE A 137 -6.11 7.64 -4.78
C PHE A 137 -7.17 8.42 -5.57
N GLY A 138 -6.86 9.68 -5.85
CA GLY A 138 -7.65 10.58 -6.68
C GLY A 138 -7.15 10.58 -8.12
N GLU A 139 -8.00 11.02 -9.05
CA GLU A 139 -7.54 11.27 -10.41
C GLU A 139 -6.63 12.50 -10.46
N LYS A 140 -5.70 12.50 -11.43
CA LYS A 140 -4.93 13.70 -11.75
C LYS A 140 -5.91 14.74 -12.25
N VAL A 141 -6.04 15.87 -11.55
CA VAL A 141 -6.81 17.01 -12.04
C VAL A 141 -6.04 17.53 -13.24
N ASN A 142 -6.45 17.10 -14.44
CA ASN A 142 -5.96 17.68 -15.67
C ASN A 142 -6.50 19.10 -15.72
N THR A 143 -5.74 20.06 -15.17
CA THR A 143 -5.93 21.49 -15.40
C THR A 143 -5.51 21.80 -16.83
N THR A 144 -6.16 21.18 -17.80
CA THR A 144 -6.08 21.62 -19.18
C THR A 144 -6.90 22.91 -19.23
N THR A 145 -6.26 24.02 -18.89
CA THR A 145 -6.82 25.35 -19.09
C THR A 145 -7.08 25.45 -20.58
N LYS A 146 -8.33 25.21 -21.00
CA LYS A 146 -8.78 25.53 -22.34
C LYS A 146 -8.58 27.04 -22.44
N LYS A 147 -7.47 27.44 -23.06
CA LYS A 147 -7.17 28.82 -23.38
C LYS A 147 -8.14 29.20 -24.49
N THR A 148 -9.38 29.51 -24.12
CA THR A 148 -10.36 30.10 -25.00
C THR A 148 -9.78 31.45 -25.39
N ALA A 149 -9.35 31.57 -26.65
CA ALA A 149 -8.79 32.81 -27.16
C ALA A 149 -9.90 33.86 -27.19
N GLY A 150 -9.74 34.91 -26.38
CA GLY A 150 -10.52 36.14 -26.50
C GLY A 150 -11.42 36.46 -25.32
N GLU A 151 -10.86 36.76 -24.14
CA GLU A 151 -11.39 37.84 -23.30
C GLU A 151 -10.35 38.27 -22.26
N THR A 152 -9.92 39.52 -22.38
CA THR A 152 -8.93 40.15 -21.51
C THR A 152 -9.62 40.64 -20.25
N THR A 153 -9.72 39.81 -19.21
CA THR A 153 -10.09 40.29 -17.87
C THR A 153 -9.20 39.67 -16.79
N ASN A 154 -8.78 40.51 -15.85
CA ASN A 154 -7.82 40.23 -14.79
C ASN A 154 -8.31 39.09 -13.88
N SER A 155 -7.61 37.96 -13.86
CA SER A 155 -7.90 36.82 -12.97
C SER A 155 -6.89 36.75 -11.82
N THR A 156 -7.38 37.01 -10.60
CA THR A 156 -6.69 36.84 -9.33
C THR A 156 -6.54 35.34 -8.98
N SER A 157 -5.39 34.97 -8.44
CA SER A 157 -4.93 33.61 -8.16
C SER A 157 -5.70 32.88 -7.04
N LEU A 158 -6.39 31.79 -7.38
CA LEU A 158 -7.03 30.82 -6.48
C LEU A 158 -6.26 29.49 -6.51
N SER A 159 -5.22 29.32 -5.70
CA SER A 159 -4.54 28.01 -5.59
C SER A 159 -4.02 27.64 -4.19
N ASN A 160 -4.15 28.51 -3.18
CA ASN A 160 -3.62 28.24 -1.83
C ASN A 160 -4.70 27.91 -0.77
N GLU A 161 -5.99 27.99 -1.13
CA GLU A 161 -7.10 27.84 -0.16
C GLU A 161 -7.65 26.40 -0.07
N VAL A 162 -7.32 25.54 -1.05
CA VAL A 162 -7.89 24.19 -1.15
C VAL A 162 -7.20 23.18 -0.22
N THR A 163 -5.91 23.37 0.10
CA THR A 163 -5.17 22.43 0.97
C THR A 163 -5.36 22.70 2.46
N SER A 164 -5.57 23.96 2.86
CA SER A 164 -5.79 24.33 4.27
C SER A 164 -7.21 23.98 4.76
N SER A 165 -8.22 24.10 3.89
CA SER A 165 -9.61 23.75 4.22
C SER A 165 -9.86 22.24 4.35
N LEU A 166 -9.05 21.39 3.72
CA LEU A 166 -9.18 19.93 3.80
C LEU A 166 -8.61 19.38 5.12
N SER A 167 -7.51 19.96 5.62
CA SER A 167 -6.89 19.54 6.88
C SER A 167 -7.80 19.80 8.10
N SER A 168 -8.52 20.93 8.12
CA SER A 168 -9.36 21.30 9.27
C SER A 168 -10.64 20.45 9.39
N HIS A 169 -11.17 19.95 8.28
CA HIS A 169 -12.40 19.15 8.29
C HIS A 169 -12.17 17.71 8.79
N PHE A 170 -11.01 17.12 8.53
CA PHE A 170 -10.68 15.78 9.04
C PHE A 170 -10.26 15.78 10.53
N SER A 171 -9.64 16.86 11.03
CA SER A 171 -9.35 17.00 12.47
C SER A 171 -10.61 17.05 13.35
N SER A 172 -11.72 17.58 12.82
CA SER A 172 -13.00 17.62 13.56
C SER A 172 -13.61 16.22 13.76
N ILE A 173 -13.46 15.33 12.78
CA ILE A 173 -14.00 13.97 12.84
C ILE A 173 -13.17 13.09 13.79
N ALA A 174 -11.84 13.25 13.80
CA ALA A 174 -10.95 12.53 14.71
C ALA A 174 -11.18 12.89 16.19
N SER A 175 -11.48 14.15 16.48
CA SER A 175 -11.81 14.61 17.84
C SER A 175 -13.13 14.07 18.37
N GLU A 176 -14.09 13.77 17.49
CA GLU A 176 -15.40 13.25 17.87
C GLU A 176 -15.36 11.74 18.11
N THR A 177 -14.50 11.00 17.38
CA THR A 177 -14.22 9.58 17.65
C THR A 177 -13.44 9.34 18.95
N ALA A 178 -12.56 10.26 19.37
CA ALA A 178 -11.82 10.13 20.62
C ALA A 178 -12.73 10.22 21.86
N LYS A 179 -13.81 11.02 21.81
CA LYS A 179 -14.79 11.15 22.90
C LYS A 179 -15.69 9.92 23.08
N ILE A 180 -15.90 9.14 22.02
CA ILE A 180 -16.74 7.93 22.08
C ILE A 180 -15.98 6.76 22.73
N ILE A 181 -14.65 6.72 22.60
CA ILE A 181 -13.79 5.66 23.16
C ILE A 181 -13.59 5.82 24.69
N ASP A 182 -13.50 7.06 25.19
CA ASP A 182 -13.39 7.30 26.65
C ASP A 182 -14.67 6.93 27.42
N LEU A 183 -15.85 6.96 26.78
CA LEU A 183 -17.11 6.55 27.39
C LEU A 183 -17.32 5.03 27.43
N THR A 184 -16.51 4.25 26.71
CA THR A 184 -16.64 2.78 26.67
C THR A 184 -15.65 2.04 27.60
N LEU A 185 -14.70 2.74 28.22
CA LEU A 185 -13.68 2.14 29.11
C LEU A 185 -14.01 2.28 30.61
N ALA A 186 -15.18 2.80 30.97
CA ALA A 186 -15.59 3.03 32.36
C ALA A 186 -16.51 1.95 32.96
N SER A 187 -16.79 0.86 32.24
CA SER A 187 -17.55 -0.28 32.75
C SER A 187 -16.80 -1.55 32.38
N ASP A 188 -16.11 -2.14 33.35
CA ASP A 188 -15.92 -3.58 33.52
C ASP A 188 -14.71 -3.82 34.44
N ASN A 189 -14.96 -3.75 35.74
CA ASN A 189 -14.11 -4.37 36.75
C ASN A 189 -15.03 -5.19 37.64
N ASN A 190 -15.01 -6.52 37.48
CA ASN A 190 -15.22 -7.48 38.57
C ASN A 190 -14.84 -8.91 38.14
N ASP A 191 -14.06 -9.53 39.03
CA ASP A 191 -14.06 -10.92 39.47
C ASP A 191 -13.65 -12.10 38.56
N ASP A 192 -12.49 -12.64 38.96
CA ASP A 192 -12.30 -13.96 39.56
C ASP A 192 -12.22 -15.26 38.73
N THR A 193 -11.04 -15.87 38.92
CA THR A 193 -10.78 -17.28 39.27
C THR A 193 -10.80 -18.39 38.21
N ASN A 194 -9.61 -18.99 38.12
CA ASN A 194 -9.26 -20.42 38.17
C ASN A 194 -9.68 -21.47 37.12
N ASP A 195 -8.68 -22.35 36.95
CA ASP A 195 -8.72 -23.80 36.70
C ASP A 195 -8.83 -24.37 35.26
N ASN A 196 -7.67 -24.92 34.85
CA ASN A 196 -7.46 -26.36 34.59
C ASN A 196 -8.56 -27.12 33.81
N LEU A 197 -8.22 -27.65 32.62
CA LEU A 197 -8.21 -29.11 32.33
C LEU A 197 -8.08 -29.43 30.82
N LYS A 198 -7.21 -30.40 30.58
CA LYS A 198 -7.27 -31.52 29.61
C LYS A 198 -7.45 -31.23 28.11
N SER A 199 -6.32 -31.42 27.44
CA SER A 199 -6.20 -31.92 26.06
C SER A 199 -6.95 -33.25 25.88
N THR A 200 -7.92 -33.27 24.97
CA THR A 200 -8.39 -34.49 24.29
C THR A 200 -8.19 -34.35 22.79
N ARG A 201 -7.41 -35.30 22.29
CA ARG A 201 -7.04 -35.52 20.89
C ARG A 201 -8.18 -36.28 20.25
N ASP A 202 -8.88 -35.70 19.27
CA ASP A 202 -9.97 -36.39 18.59
C ASP A 202 -9.74 -36.53 17.09
N LYS A 203 -9.84 -37.80 16.65
CA LYS A 203 -9.71 -38.28 15.28
C LYS A 203 -10.99 -37.99 14.50
N ARG A 204 -10.89 -37.35 13.33
CA ARG A 204 -11.92 -37.41 12.27
C ARG A 204 -11.18 -37.63 10.95
N ARG A 205 -11.17 -38.87 10.42
CA ARG A 205 -12.19 -39.52 9.58
C ARG A 205 -12.49 -38.68 8.32
N LEU A 206 -11.84 -39.10 7.24
CA LEU A 206 -12.02 -38.66 5.86
C LEU A 206 -13.30 -39.32 5.32
N ASP A 207 -14.28 -38.50 4.92
CA ASP A 207 -15.33 -38.91 3.99
C ASP A 207 -15.45 -37.82 2.92
N ASN A 208 -15.08 -38.20 1.69
CA ASN A 208 -15.31 -37.44 0.46
C ASN A 208 -16.78 -37.61 0.04
N PRO A 209 -17.48 -36.53 -0.36
CA PRO A 209 -18.60 -36.64 -1.27
C PRO A 209 -18.24 -36.10 -2.65
N SER A 210 -18.48 -36.95 -3.64
CA SER A 210 -18.53 -36.63 -5.07
C SER A 210 -19.61 -35.59 -5.35
N PHE A 211 -19.24 -34.49 -6.01
CA PHE A 211 -20.18 -33.50 -6.51
C PHE A 211 -20.63 -33.89 -7.93
N ASP A 212 -21.90 -34.31 -8.03
CA ASP A 212 -22.62 -34.49 -9.28
C ASP A 212 -23.12 -33.11 -9.75
N THR A 213 -22.83 -32.76 -11.00
CA THR A 213 -23.13 -31.45 -11.58
C THR A 213 -24.05 -31.65 -12.76
N SER A 214 -25.36 -31.72 -12.51
CA SER A 214 -26.35 -31.55 -13.55
C SER A 214 -27.64 -30.97 -12.98
N GLN A 215 -28.32 -30.18 -13.81
CA GLN A 215 -29.64 -29.57 -13.63
C GLN A 215 -29.70 -28.18 -12.98
N TYR A 216 -29.77 -27.15 -13.84
CA TYR A 216 -30.67 -26.02 -13.63
C TYR A 216 -31.13 -25.50 -15.00
N SER A 217 -32.41 -25.71 -15.29
CA SER A 217 -33.16 -25.15 -16.41
C SER A 217 -34.10 -24.05 -15.92
N ASP A 218 -34.13 -22.95 -16.68
CA ASP A 218 -35.24 -22.03 -16.96
C ASP A 218 -36.16 -21.54 -15.84
N ILE A 219 -36.10 -20.23 -15.53
CA ILE A 219 -37.24 -19.46 -14.99
C ILE A 219 -37.28 -18.04 -15.62
N PRO A 220 -38.48 -17.48 -15.92
CA PRO A 220 -38.67 -16.38 -16.85
C PRO A 220 -38.63 -14.97 -16.24
N THR A 221 -38.48 -14.02 -17.15
CA THR A 221 -38.58 -12.56 -17.02
C THR A 221 -39.97 -12.06 -16.63
N SER A 222 -40.05 -11.19 -15.62
CA SER A 222 -41.11 -10.17 -15.52
C SER A 222 -40.66 -8.95 -14.71
N SER A 223 -40.70 -7.78 -15.34
CA SER A 223 -40.36 -6.46 -14.78
C SER A 223 -41.61 -5.67 -14.36
N PRO A 224 -41.60 -4.91 -13.25
CA PRO A 224 -42.58 -3.86 -12.97
C PRO A 224 -41.98 -2.43 -12.98
N PRO A 225 -42.84 -1.37 -13.04
CA PRO A 225 -42.50 -0.09 -13.64
C PRO A 225 -41.81 0.92 -12.71
N LYS A 226 -41.10 1.85 -13.37
CA LYS A 226 -40.36 2.98 -12.78
C LYS A 226 -41.31 4.04 -12.21
N LYS A 227 -41.10 4.44 -10.95
CA LYS A 227 -41.59 5.72 -10.41
C LYS A 227 -40.47 6.77 -10.46
N GLN A 228 -40.67 7.81 -11.26
CA GLN A 228 -39.80 8.99 -11.30
C GLN A 228 -40.08 9.86 -10.06
N LYS A 229 -39.06 10.07 -9.22
CA LYS A 229 -39.06 11.12 -8.19
C LYS A 229 -38.18 12.27 -8.68
N SER A 230 -38.82 13.41 -8.94
CA SER A 230 -38.21 14.72 -9.10
C SER A 230 -37.37 15.04 -7.86
N THR A 231 -36.09 15.40 -8.05
CA THR A 231 -35.23 15.91 -6.98
C THR A 231 -34.76 17.31 -7.34
N GLN A 232 -35.00 18.20 -6.39
CA GLN A 232 -34.69 19.63 -6.43
C GLN A 232 -33.18 19.86 -6.55
N LYS A 233 -32.85 20.92 -7.28
CA LYS A 233 -31.52 21.39 -7.61
C LYS A 233 -31.06 22.35 -6.51
N THR A 234 -30.14 21.93 -5.65
CA THR A 234 -29.43 22.82 -4.71
C THR A 234 -27.94 22.87 -5.06
N THR A 235 -27.55 24.09 -5.43
CA THR A 235 -26.41 24.88 -4.92
C THR A 235 -25.04 24.21 -4.75
N HIS A 236 -24.07 24.78 -5.47
CA HIS A 236 -22.65 24.44 -5.58
C HIS A 236 -21.98 23.93 -4.29
N SER A 237 -21.55 22.67 -4.33
CA SER A 237 -20.62 22.07 -3.37
C SER A 237 -19.16 22.24 -3.84
N PRO A 238 -18.18 22.26 -2.90
CA PRO A 238 -16.75 22.36 -3.23
C PRO A 238 -16.30 21.22 -4.15
N PRO A 239 -15.20 21.38 -4.92
CA PRO A 239 -14.72 20.37 -5.84
C PRO A 239 -14.45 19.07 -5.07
N SER A 240 -15.42 18.15 -5.13
CA SER A 240 -15.30 16.85 -4.50
C SER A 240 -14.13 16.13 -5.17
N THR A 241 -13.04 15.96 -4.45
CA THR A 241 -11.93 15.15 -4.95
C THR A 241 -12.46 13.73 -5.10
N VAL A 242 -12.73 13.33 -6.34
CA VAL A 242 -13.32 12.04 -6.63
C VAL A 242 -12.27 10.99 -6.30
N VAL A 243 -12.38 10.40 -5.11
CA VAL A 243 -11.64 9.18 -4.78
C VAL A 243 -12.02 8.15 -5.83
N SER A 244 -11.02 7.74 -6.60
CA SER A 244 -11.23 6.89 -7.77
C SER A 244 -10.82 5.46 -7.46
N LEU A 245 -9.67 5.26 -6.82
CA LEU A 245 -9.06 3.95 -6.61
C LEU A 245 -8.62 3.77 -5.16
N ILE A 246 -8.92 2.62 -4.57
CA ILE A 246 -8.55 2.28 -3.19
C ILE A 246 -7.63 1.08 -3.24
N VAL A 247 -6.49 1.18 -2.55
CA VAL A 247 -5.58 0.07 -2.26
C VAL A 247 -5.72 -0.26 -0.79
N GLU A 248 -6.15 -1.48 -0.48
CA GLU A 248 -6.36 -1.94 0.90
C GLU A 248 -5.49 -3.17 1.15
N ALA A 249 -4.71 -3.15 2.23
CA ALA A 249 -3.93 -4.29 2.70
C ALA A 249 -4.34 -4.71 4.11
N ARG A 250 -4.36 -6.03 4.35
CA ARG A 250 -4.69 -6.64 5.65
C ARG A 250 -3.62 -7.62 6.05
N ALA A 251 -3.47 -7.83 7.36
CA ALA A 251 -2.45 -8.72 7.94
C ALA A 251 -1.05 -8.52 7.30
N THR A 252 -0.71 -7.25 7.06
CA THR A 252 0.48 -6.80 6.35
C THR A 252 1.22 -5.82 7.24
N THR A 253 2.52 -6.04 7.43
CA THR A 253 3.37 -5.13 8.19
C THR A 253 3.80 -3.99 7.29
N ILE A 254 3.72 -2.75 7.79
CA ILE A 254 4.10 -1.55 7.05
C ILE A 254 5.28 -0.88 7.73
N SER A 255 6.26 -0.49 6.92
CA SER A 255 7.43 0.27 7.34
C SER A 255 7.56 1.50 6.46
N GLY A 256 7.87 2.64 7.07
CA GLY A 256 7.96 3.92 6.36
C GLY A 256 7.71 5.11 7.29
N PRO A 257 7.84 6.33 6.76
CA PRO A 257 8.37 6.64 5.44
C PRO A 257 9.92 6.56 5.47
N PHE A 258 10.55 6.17 4.37
CA PHE A 258 12.01 6.23 4.21
C PHE A 258 12.40 6.73 2.82
N SER A 259 13.70 7.00 2.60
CA SER A 259 14.23 7.46 1.30
C SER A 259 13.97 6.44 0.19
N SER A 260 13.44 6.86 -0.97
CA SER A 260 13.26 5.97 -2.14
C SER A 260 14.58 5.39 -2.70
N THR A 261 15.70 6.05 -2.42
CA THR A 261 17.03 5.61 -2.85
C THR A 261 17.33 4.17 -2.43
N ALA A 262 17.06 3.80 -1.18
CA ALA A 262 17.38 2.46 -0.68
C ALA A 262 16.66 1.33 -1.44
N PRO A 263 15.32 1.36 -1.62
CA PRO A 263 14.64 0.33 -2.39
C PRO A 263 14.97 0.37 -3.89
N GLN A 264 15.24 1.54 -4.48
CA GLN A 264 15.67 1.65 -5.88
C GLN A 264 17.07 1.07 -6.10
N THR A 265 18.02 1.36 -5.20
CA THR A 265 19.35 0.74 -5.22
C THR A 265 19.24 -0.76 -5.03
N LYS A 266 18.37 -1.23 -4.12
CA LYS A 266 18.11 -2.66 -3.93
C LYS A 266 17.55 -3.30 -5.20
N LEU A 267 16.58 -2.67 -5.85
CA LEU A 267 16.00 -3.14 -7.12
C LEU A 267 17.06 -3.23 -8.21
N THR A 268 17.78 -2.14 -8.45
CA THR A 268 18.82 -2.04 -9.48
C THR A 268 19.90 -3.10 -9.28
N ARG A 269 20.38 -3.25 -8.04
CA ARG A 269 21.36 -4.28 -7.67
C ARG A 269 20.81 -5.67 -7.97
N LEU A 270 19.62 -6.02 -7.49
CA LEU A 270 19.11 -7.39 -7.69
C LEU A 270 18.79 -7.67 -9.16
N SER A 271 18.28 -6.68 -9.90
CA SER A 271 18.06 -6.80 -11.34
C SER A 271 19.35 -6.98 -12.15
N SER A 272 20.50 -6.51 -11.66
CA SER A 272 21.79 -6.78 -12.32
C SER A 272 22.37 -8.15 -12.00
N HIS A 273 21.87 -8.81 -10.95
CA HIS A 273 22.31 -10.15 -10.50
C HIS A 273 21.32 -11.26 -10.91
N ASP A 274 20.08 -10.91 -11.27
CA ASP A 274 19.08 -11.87 -11.75
C ASP A 274 19.45 -12.35 -13.16
N VAL A 275 19.76 -13.64 -13.29
CA VAL A 275 20.14 -14.28 -14.57
C VAL A 275 19.05 -14.21 -15.64
N CYS A 276 17.80 -14.00 -15.25
CA CYS A 276 16.66 -13.86 -16.15
C CYS A 276 16.37 -12.39 -16.52
N SER A 277 17.06 -11.43 -15.88
CA SER A 277 16.89 -10.00 -16.15
C SER A 277 17.67 -9.59 -17.40
N SER A 278 17.08 -8.71 -18.21
CA SER A 278 17.78 -8.08 -19.34
C SER A 278 18.98 -7.24 -18.92
N SER A 279 19.03 -6.85 -17.65
CA SER A 279 20.11 -6.06 -17.05
C SER A 279 21.18 -6.94 -16.37
N PHE A 280 21.11 -8.27 -16.53
CA PHE A 280 22.07 -9.19 -15.94
C PHE A 280 23.50 -8.87 -16.38
N HIS A 281 24.40 -8.72 -15.41
CA HIS A 281 25.81 -8.41 -15.68
C HIS A 281 26.73 -9.45 -15.01
N ALA A 282 26.99 -10.54 -15.74
CA ALA A 282 27.81 -11.66 -15.27
C ALA A 282 29.19 -11.23 -14.68
N PRO A 283 29.94 -10.27 -15.28
CA PRO A 283 31.19 -9.81 -14.69
C PRO A 283 31.03 -9.19 -13.30
N SER A 284 29.94 -8.46 -13.03
CA SER A 284 29.67 -7.91 -11.70
C SER A 284 29.45 -9.02 -10.68
N VAL A 285 28.64 -10.03 -11.03
CA VAL A 285 28.38 -11.17 -10.13
C VAL A 285 29.68 -11.91 -9.82
N PHE A 286 30.50 -12.16 -10.85
CA PHE A 286 31.79 -12.81 -10.68
C PHE A 286 32.76 -11.99 -9.81
N GLN A 287 32.83 -10.67 -10.01
CA GLN A 287 33.64 -9.77 -9.18
C GLN A 287 33.16 -9.77 -7.72
N THR A 288 31.85 -9.74 -7.48
CA THR A 288 31.28 -9.84 -6.13
C THR A 288 31.69 -11.15 -5.46
N LEU A 289 31.52 -12.30 -6.13
CA LEU A 289 31.93 -13.61 -5.60
C LEU A 289 33.43 -13.67 -5.27
N ARG A 290 34.27 -13.13 -6.16
CA ARG A 290 35.73 -13.07 -5.96
C ARG A 290 36.13 -12.14 -4.81
N ASN A 291 35.45 -11.02 -4.65
CA ASN A 291 35.72 -10.11 -3.53
C ASN A 291 35.36 -10.74 -2.20
N ILE A 292 34.28 -11.53 -2.15
CA ILE A 292 33.90 -12.27 -0.95
C ILE A 292 34.93 -13.35 -0.66
N SER A 293 35.34 -14.16 -1.64
CA SER A 293 36.39 -15.17 -1.41
C SER A 293 37.65 -14.52 -0.85
N ASN A 294 38.07 -13.37 -1.37
CA ASN A 294 39.22 -12.64 -0.86
C ASN A 294 39.05 -12.12 0.57
N THR A 295 37.83 -11.71 0.94
CA THR A 295 37.51 -11.24 2.30
C THR A 295 37.44 -12.42 3.28
N THR A 296 36.89 -13.55 2.83
CA THR A 296 36.68 -14.75 3.66
C THR A 296 37.96 -15.58 3.82
N ILE A 297 38.93 -15.46 2.91
CA ILE A 297 40.28 -16.06 3.06
C ILE A 297 41.00 -15.58 4.33
N GLN A 298 40.71 -14.36 4.82
CA GLN A 298 41.22 -13.92 6.14
C GLN A 298 40.59 -14.68 7.32
N SER A 299 39.48 -15.39 7.10
CA SER A 299 38.72 -16.15 8.10
C SER A 299 38.72 -17.68 7.90
N ASN A 300 39.55 -18.24 7.02
CA ASN A 300 39.63 -19.69 6.73
C ASN A 300 38.32 -20.36 6.25
N ASN A 301 37.31 -19.60 5.82
CA ASN A 301 36.08 -20.19 5.31
C ASN A 301 36.08 -20.11 3.78
N ASP A 302 36.36 -21.22 3.12
CA ASP A 302 36.14 -21.33 1.67
C ASP A 302 34.63 -21.17 1.39
N VAL A 303 34.28 -20.20 0.56
CA VAL A 303 32.89 -20.03 0.13
C VAL A 303 32.54 -21.17 -0.82
N ILE A 304 31.73 -22.11 -0.34
CA ILE A 304 31.22 -23.21 -1.16
C ILE A 304 30.29 -22.61 -2.23
N ILE A 305 30.50 -22.99 -3.50
CA ILE A 305 29.70 -22.49 -4.64
C ILE A 305 28.19 -22.69 -4.41
N ALA A 306 27.81 -23.79 -3.77
CA ALA A 306 26.42 -24.07 -3.42
C ALA A 306 25.81 -22.98 -2.51
N ASP A 307 26.55 -22.53 -1.48
CA ASP A 307 26.09 -21.48 -0.57
C ASP A 307 25.98 -20.14 -1.29
N ALA A 308 26.93 -19.86 -2.19
CA ALA A 308 26.88 -18.67 -3.03
C ALA A 308 25.63 -18.66 -3.92
N ILE A 309 25.29 -19.79 -4.56
CA ILE A 309 24.10 -19.95 -5.41
C ILE A 309 22.80 -19.78 -4.62
N LEU A 310 22.76 -20.23 -3.37
CA LEU A 310 21.58 -20.10 -2.50
C LEU A 310 21.42 -18.69 -1.93
N ASN A 311 22.50 -17.91 -1.87
CA ASN A 311 22.48 -16.55 -1.36
C ASN A 311 21.72 -15.60 -2.32
N GLN A 312 20.59 -15.08 -1.83
CA GLN A 312 19.71 -14.19 -2.60
C GLN A 312 20.33 -12.83 -2.93
N ASP A 313 21.43 -12.44 -2.27
CA ASP A 313 22.16 -11.23 -2.63
C ASP A 313 23.06 -11.39 -3.84
N TYR A 314 23.46 -12.64 -4.18
CA TYR A 314 24.31 -12.94 -5.34
C TYR A 314 23.51 -13.51 -6.51
N PHE A 315 22.55 -14.38 -6.22
CA PHE A 315 21.69 -15.03 -7.21
C PHE A 315 20.23 -14.90 -6.78
N PRO A 316 19.64 -13.70 -6.92
CA PRO A 316 18.23 -13.50 -6.60
C PRO A 316 17.35 -14.45 -7.41
N GLY A 317 16.41 -15.12 -6.74
CA GLY A 317 15.45 -16.01 -7.37
C GLY A 317 15.90 -17.47 -7.52
N VAL A 318 17.20 -17.77 -7.54
CA VAL A 318 17.69 -19.16 -7.76
C VAL A 318 17.31 -20.08 -6.60
N GLY A 319 17.46 -19.64 -5.36
CA GLY A 319 17.01 -20.40 -4.17
C GLY A 319 15.51 -20.72 -4.16
N ASN A 320 14.66 -20.03 -4.93
CA ASN A 320 13.25 -20.37 -5.06
C ASN A 320 12.99 -21.49 -6.08
N ILE A 321 13.93 -21.74 -6.99
CA ILE A 321 13.85 -22.82 -7.99
C ILE A 321 14.31 -24.14 -7.35
N ILE A 322 15.29 -24.08 -6.44
CA ILE A 322 15.87 -25.24 -5.74
C ILE A 322 15.13 -25.55 -4.43
N LYS A 323 13.79 -25.48 -4.44
CA LYS A 323 12.97 -26.11 -3.38
C LYS A 323 12.61 -27.51 -3.86
N VAL A 324 13.43 -28.50 -3.51
CA VAL A 324 13.14 -29.94 -3.70
C VAL A 324 12.28 -30.43 -2.56
#